data_AF-A0A6B2CTE1-F1
#
_entry.id   AF-A0A6B2CTE1-F1
#
_cell.length_a   1.000
_cell.length_b   1.000
_cell.length_c   1.000
_cell.angle_alpha   90.00
_cell.angle_beta   90.00
_cell.angle_gamma   90.00
#
_symmetry.space_group_name_H-M   'P 1'
#
loop_
_entity.id
_entity.type
_entity.pdbx_description
1 polymer ?
#
loop_
_entity_poly.entity_id
_entity_poly.type
_entity_poly.pdbx_seq_one_letter_code
_entity_poly.pdbx_strand_id
1 'polypeptide(L)'
;MPEVLKALVDSGIQGATVYREVEGMGGEGGVVVIGGEVYDALTPRVAVDIVVNEKEVEKVVNTILKTAKTGSVGDGRVFVLSVEQAYRIRTGEKLC
;
A
#
# COMPACT_ATOMS: atom_id res chain seq x y z
N MET A 1 7.95 -5.01 5.72
CA MET A 1 6.49 -5.26 5.72
C MET A 1 5.92 -5.56 7.11
N PRO A 2 6.44 -6.54 7.90
CA PRO A 2 5.90 -6.81 9.24
C PRO A 2 5.94 -5.57 10.15
N GLU A 3 6.96 -4.73 9.99
CA GLU A 3 7.13 -3.48 10.74
C GLU A 3 6.07 -2.42 10.41
N VAL A 4 5.68 -2.28 9.14
CA VAL A 4 4.61 -1.34 8.72
C VAL A 4 3.27 -1.78 9.29
N LEU A 5 2.92 -3.07 9.17
CA LEU A 5 1.69 -3.61 9.76
C LEU A 5 1.68 -3.48 11.27
N LYS A 6 2.82 -3.74 11.94
CA LYS A 6 2.96 -3.55 13.37
C LYS A 6 2.75 -2.08 13.77
N ALA A 7 3.42 -1.15 13.10
CA ALA A 7 3.30 0.29 13.40
C ALA A 7 1.86 0.80 13.22
N LEU A 8 1.13 0.27 12.22
CA LEU A 8 -0.29 0.57 12.01
C LEU A 8 -1.16 0.01 13.15
N VAL A 9 -0.92 -1.23 13.58
CA VAL A 9 -1.63 -1.83 14.73
C VAL A 9 -1.36 -1.08 16.02
N ASP A 10 -0.10 -0.72 16.30
CA ASP A 10 0.30 0.08 17.46
C ASP A 10 -0.32 1.49 17.41
N SER A 11 -0.62 1.97 16.19
CA SER A 11 -1.35 3.21 15.94
C SER A 11 -2.88 3.06 16.06
N GLY A 12 -3.42 1.87 16.35
CA GLY A 12 -4.85 1.61 16.51
C GLY A 12 -5.58 1.20 15.22
N ILE A 13 -4.86 0.95 14.12
CA ILE A 13 -5.45 0.50 12.85
C ILE A 13 -5.46 -1.03 12.81
N GLN A 14 -6.65 -1.62 12.79
CA GLN A 14 -6.83 -3.07 12.99
C GLN A 14 -7.29 -3.82 11.73
N GLY A 15 -7.47 -3.13 10.60
CA GLY A 15 -7.90 -3.73 9.33
C GLY A 15 -6.95 -3.38 8.19
N ALA A 16 -6.47 -4.39 7.49
CA ALA A 16 -5.69 -4.24 6.26
C ALA A 16 -5.84 -5.49 5.39
N THR A 17 -5.78 -5.31 4.07
CA THR A 17 -5.67 -6.39 3.09
C THR A 17 -4.28 -6.34 2.48
N VAL A 18 -3.57 -7.47 2.46
CA VAL A 18 -2.18 -7.55 2.01
C VAL A 18 -2.06 -8.49 0.82
N TYR A 19 -1.54 -7.97 -0.29
CA TYR A 19 -1.24 -8.71 -1.51
C TYR A 19 0.27 -8.94 -1.59
N ARG A 20 0.70 -10.21 -1.50
CA ARG A 20 2.12 -10.57 -1.36
C ARG A 20 2.86 -10.79 -2.68
N GLU A 21 2.15 -11.16 -3.72
CA GLU A 21 2.69 -11.49 -5.04
C GLU A 21 2.21 -10.44 -6.04
N VAL A 22 2.75 -9.23 -5.90
CA VAL A 22 2.47 -8.14 -6.85
C VAL A 22 3.77 -7.69 -7.48
N GLU A 23 3.68 -7.23 -8.72
CA GLU A 23 4.80 -6.69 -9.47
C GLU A 23 4.54 -5.22 -9.79
N GLY A 24 5.58 -4.41 -9.75
CA GLY A 24 5.49 -2.98 -10.01
C GLY A 24 6.61 -2.49 -10.93
N MET A 25 6.32 -1.40 -11.62
CA MET A 25 7.26 -0.70 -12.49
C MET A 25 7.51 0.70 -11.90
N GLY A 26 8.77 1.07 -11.72
CA GLY A 26 9.12 2.30 -11.01
C GLY A 26 10.56 2.79 -11.17
N GLY A 27 11.29 2.28 -12.18
CA GLY A 27 12.68 2.64 -12.44
C GLY A 27 13.72 1.95 -11.54
N GLU A 28 13.31 1.06 -10.64
CA GLU A 28 14.20 0.32 -9.73
C GLU A 28 14.69 -1.03 -10.29
N GLY A 29 13.95 -1.62 -11.24
CA GLY A 29 14.22 -2.97 -11.76
C GLY A 29 15.22 -3.02 -12.93
N GLY A 30 15.70 -1.87 -13.40
CA GLY A 30 16.43 -1.78 -14.66
C GLY A 30 15.51 -1.98 -15.87
N VAL A 31 16.06 -2.53 -16.95
CA VAL A 31 15.35 -2.70 -18.23
C VAL A 31 15.37 -4.15 -18.71
N VAL A 32 14.31 -4.55 -19.41
CA VAL A 32 14.16 -5.84 -20.10
C VAL A 32 13.99 -5.60 -21.59
N VAL A 33 14.58 -6.46 -22.42
CA VAL A 33 14.45 -6.38 -23.89
C VAL A 33 13.49 -7.46 -24.37
N ILE A 34 12.38 -7.05 -24.99
CA ILE A 34 11.35 -7.94 -25.52
C ILE A 34 11.21 -7.62 -27.02
N GLY A 35 11.54 -8.59 -27.88
CA GLY A 35 11.40 -8.42 -29.33
C GLY A 35 12.31 -7.34 -29.95
N GLY A 36 13.38 -6.94 -29.27
CA GLY A 36 14.27 -5.86 -29.69
C GLY A 36 13.90 -4.48 -29.15
N GLU A 37 12.79 -4.36 -28.42
CA GLU A 37 12.39 -3.12 -27.74
C GLU A 37 12.73 -3.16 -26.25
N VAL A 38 13.03 -2.00 -25.68
CA VAL A 38 13.46 -1.84 -24.29
C VAL A 38 12.27 -1.40 -23.43
N TYR A 39 12.01 -2.15 -22.37
CA TYR A 39 10.95 -1.89 -21.39
C TYR A 39 11.55 -1.78 -19.99
N ASP A 40 10.89 -1.06 -19.08
CA ASP A 40 11.24 -1.13 -17.66
C ASP A 40 10.91 -2.52 -17.12
N ALA A 41 11.83 -3.08 -16.34
CA ALA A 41 11.60 -4.38 -15.73
C ALA A 41 10.61 -4.28 -14.56
N LEU A 42 9.73 -5.27 -14.49
CA LEU A 42 8.86 -5.47 -13.34
C LEU A 42 9.67 -5.94 -12.14
N THR A 43 9.41 -5.35 -10.98
CA THR A 43 10.07 -5.70 -9.72
C THR A 43 9.04 -6.23 -8.72
N PRO A 44 9.34 -7.31 -7.99
CA PRO A 44 8.46 -7.80 -6.93
C PRO A 44 8.20 -6.74 -5.86
N ARG A 45 6.93 -6.60 -5.46
CA ARG A 45 6.45 -5.66 -4.46
C ARG A 45 5.40 -6.33 -3.56
N VAL A 46 4.94 -5.58 -2.56
CA VAL A 46 3.78 -5.91 -1.74
C VAL A 46 2.83 -4.72 -1.79
N ALA A 47 1.54 -4.97 -1.99
CA ALA A 47 0.49 -3.96 -1.89
C ALA A 47 -0.31 -4.16 -0.60
N VAL A 48 -0.70 -3.05 0.02
CA VAL A 48 -1.48 -3.05 1.26
C VAL A 48 -2.61 -2.04 1.11
N ASP A 49 -3.84 -2.53 1.23
CA ASP A 49 -5.04 -1.70 1.22
C ASP A 49 -5.56 -1.55 2.65
N ILE A 50 -5.88 -0.30 3.00
CA ILE A 50 -6.34 0.08 4.33
C ILE A 50 -7.47 1.08 4.14
N VAL A 51 -8.63 0.77 4.73
CA VAL A 51 -9.78 1.68 4.77
C VAL A 51 -9.89 2.24 6.18
N VAL A 52 -9.88 3.56 6.30
CA VAL A 52 -9.96 4.28 7.58
C VAL A 52 -10.93 5.46 7.48
N ASN A 53 -11.34 6.00 8.63
CA ASN A 53 -12.10 7.25 8.65
C ASN A 53 -11.24 8.40 8.12
N GLU A 54 -11.87 9.42 7.54
CA GLU A 54 -11.18 10.59 6.96
C GLU A 54 -10.21 11.26 7.96
N LYS A 55 -10.64 11.40 9.22
CA LYS A 55 -9.81 11.95 10.32
C LYS A 55 -8.53 11.16 10.62
N GLU A 56 -8.42 9.92 10.15
CA GLU A 56 -7.28 9.02 10.40
C GLU A 56 -6.33 8.95 9.19
N VAL A 57 -6.72 9.48 8.02
CA VAL A 57 -5.95 9.38 6.78
C VAL A 57 -4.54 9.93 6.96
N GLU A 58 -4.38 11.15 7.46
CA GLU A 58 -3.05 11.75 7.65
C GLU A 58 -2.18 10.95 8.63
N LYS A 59 -2.80 10.41 9.69
CA LYS A 59 -2.09 9.57 10.66
C LYS A 59 -1.56 8.31 10.00
N VAL A 60 -2.38 7.61 9.22
CA VAL A 60 -1.98 6.39 8.50
C VAL A 60 -0.87 6.66 7.49
N VAL A 61 -1.05 7.68 6.65
CA VAL A 61 -0.05 8.07 5.64
C VAL A 61 1.28 8.38 6.32
N ASN A 62 1.28 9.20 7.38
CA ASN A 62 2.49 9.55 8.10
C ASN A 62 3.16 8.34 8.77
N THR A 63 2.38 7.41 9.34
CA THR A 63 2.92 6.17 9.90
C THR A 63 3.60 5.33 8.81
N ILE A 64 2.96 5.12 7.66
CA ILE A 64 3.55 4.36 6.54
C ILE A 64 4.83 5.05 6.05
N LEU A 65 4.79 6.36 5.81
CA LEU A 65 5.95 7.11 5.32
C LEU A 65 7.13 7.04 6.29
N LYS A 66 6.89 7.12 7.61
CA LYS A 66 7.97 7.03 8.60
C LYS A 66 8.55 5.62 8.71
N THR A 67 7.71 4.60 8.62
CA THR A 67 8.13 3.21 8.84
C THR A 67 8.70 2.55 7.57
N ALA A 68 8.17 2.88 6.39
CA ALA A 68 8.59 2.25 5.13
C ALA A 68 9.77 2.96 4.45
N LYS A 69 10.08 4.21 4.81
CA LYS A 69 11.11 5.00 4.16
C LYS A 69 12.52 4.52 4.53
N THR A 70 13.27 4.10 3.53
CA THR A 70 14.72 3.86 3.61
C THR A 70 15.53 5.03 3.03
N GLY A 71 14.89 5.86 2.20
CA GLY A 71 15.54 6.93 1.44
C GLY A 71 16.10 6.49 0.09
N SER A 72 15.90 5.22 -0.30
CA SER A 72 16.35 4.66 -1.56
C SER A 72 15.24 4.66 -2.62
N VAL A 73 15.64 4.60 -3.90
CA VAL A 73 14.69 4.35 -4.99
C VAL A 73 14.02 2.99 -4.75
N GLY A 74 12.69 2.94 -4.87
CA GLY A 74 11.89 1.74 -4.63
C GLY A 74 11.18 1.65 -3.27
N ASP A 75 11.27 2.68 -2.41
CA ASP A 75 10.48 2.78 -1.16
C ASP A 75 8.96 2.70 -1.38
N GLY A 76 8.50 2.87 -2.62
CA GLY A 76 7.11 2.69 -3.03
C GLY A 76 6.33 4.00 -3.09
N ARG A 77 5.01 3.88 -3.13
CA ARG A 77 4.07 5.00 -3.20
C ARG A 77 2.86 4.71 -2.31
N VAL A 78 2.27 5.77 -1.77
CA VAL A 78 1.00 5.70 -1.06
C VAL A 78 -0.02 6.47 -1.88
N PHE A 79 -1.13 5.82 -2.20
CA PHE A 79 -2.27 6.45 -2.88
C PHE A 79 -3.41 6.58 -1.89
N VAL A 80 -4.12 7.71 -1.94
CA VAL A 80 -5.31 7.96 -1.12
C VAL A 80 -6.50 8.06 -2.06
N LEU A 81 -7.47 7.18 -1.86
CA LEU A 81 -8.70 7.09 -2.64
C LEU A 81 -9.88 7.18 -1.69
N SER A 82 -10.93 7.90 -2.08
CA SER A 82 -12.17 8.00 -1.30
C SER A 82 -12.99 6.73 -1.40
N VAL A 83 -13.49 6.24 -0.27
CA VAL A 83 -14.46 5.14 -0.20
C VAL A 83 -15.84 5.73 0.07
N GLU A 84 -16.71 5.71 -0.95
CA GLU A 84 -18.04 6.32 -0.85
C GLU A 84 -19.00 5.53 0.04
N GLN A 85 -18.86 4.19 0.04
CA GLN A 85 -19.73 3.30 0.79
C GLN A 85 -18.96 2.07 1.25
N ALA A 86 -19.23 1.64 2.49
CA ALA A 86 -18.68 0.42 3.04
C ALA A 86 -19.72 -0.32 3.87
N TYR A 87 -19.70 -1.65 3.80
CA TYR A 87 -20.68 -2.51 4.47
C TYR A 87 -19.99 -3.65 5.22
N ARG A 88 -20.47 -3.95 6.42
CA ARG A 88 -20.03 -5.11 7.19
C ARG A 88 -20.88 -6.32 6.82
N ILE A 89 -20.31 -7.28 6.10
CA ILE A 89 -21.01 -8.49 5.62
C ILE A 89 -21.75 -9.23 6.74
N ARG A 90 -21.10 -9.44 7.89
CA ARG A 90 -21.67 -10.21 9.01
C ARG A 90 -22.99 -9.65 9.55
N THR A 91 -23.15 -8.33 9.53
CA THR A 91 -24.29 -7.63 10.16
C THR A 91 -25.18 -6.89 9.16
N GLY A 92 -24.72 -6.67 7.93
CA GLY A 92 -25.38 -5.79 6.97
C GLY A 92 -25.26 -4.29 7.32
N GLU A 93 -24.48 -3.94 8.33
CA GLU A 93 -24.28 -2.56 8.79
C GLU A 93 -23.57 -1.71 7.72
N LYS A 94 -24.11 -0.52 7.44
CA LYS A 94 -23.43 0.51 6.63
C LYS A 94 -22.43 1.27 7.50
N LEU A 95 -21.16 1.29 7.09
CA LEU A 95 -20.03 1.86 7.84
C LEU A 95 -19.71 3.30 7.43
N CYS A 96 -19.90 3.64 6.16
CA CYS A 96 -19.86 4.99 5.61
C CYS A 96 -20.91 5.12 4.49
#